data_AF-A0A3D9H6E7-F1
#
_entry.id   AF-A0A3D9H6E7-F1
#
_cell.length_a   1.000
_cell.length_b   1.000
_cell.length_c   1.000
_cell.angle_alpha   90.00
_cell.angle_beta   90.00
_cell.angle_gamma   90.00
#
_symmetry.space_group_name_H-M   'P 1'
#
loop_
_entity.id
_entity.type
_entity.pdbx_description
1 polymer ?
#
loop_
_entity_poly.entity_id
_entity_poly.type
_entity_poly.pdbx_seq_one_letter_code
_entity_poly.pdbx_strand_id
1 'polypeptide(L)'
;MKKLFKIVLACGLTLICFSCYYNEFPELEDVVIDPNEEVSFVNDIVPIFSSNNCSQCHNANLDPDLRAGNEYSSLIPDYVTAQSPNTSKLYTKLAVENHRELDATSIALIKKWIDDGAENN
;
A
#
# COMPACT_ATOMS: atom_id res chain seq x y z
N MET A 1 -49.16 -5.47 3.77
CA MET A 1 -48.02 -5.91 2.93
C MET A 1 -47.34 -4.77 2.15
N LYS A 2 -48.06 -3.96 1.34
CA LYS A 2 -47.46 -2.85 0.56
C LYS A 2 -46.74 -1.79 1.41
N LYS A 3 -47.29 -1.44 2.59
CA LYS A 3 -46.65 -0.48 3.52
C LYS A 3 -45.39 -1.06 4.18
N LEU A 4 -45.42 -2.35 4.52
CA LEU A 4 -44.27 -3.06 5.08
C LEU A 4 -43.14 -3.16 4.07
N PHE A 5 -43.46 -3.46 2.80
CA PHE A 5 -42.49 -3.52 1.72
C PHE A 5 -41.81 -2.16 1.46
N LYS A 6 -42.58 -1.05 1.53
CA LYS A 6 -42.01 0.30 1.42
C LYS A 6 -41.07 0.65 2.58
N ILE A 7 -41.38 0.21 3.80
CA ILE A 7 -40.52 0.42 4.97
C ILE A 7 -39.23 -0.40 4.84
N VAL A 8 -39.32 -1.67 4.44
CA VAL A 8 -38.15 -2.53 4.21
C VAL A 8 -37.27 -1.99 3.09
N LEU A 9 -37.85 -1.51 1.99
CA LEU A 9 -37.12 -0.90 0.88
C LEU A 9 -36.39 0.39 1.32
N ALA A 10 -37.07 1.24 2.12
CA ALA A 10 -36.49 2.46 2.64
C ALA A 10 -35.33 2.18 3.61
N CYS A 11 -35.50 1.21 4.53
CA CYS A 11 -34.45 0.81 5.47
C CYS A 11 -33.26 0.12 4.79
N GLY A 12 -33.53 -0.71 3.77
CA GLY A 12 -32.49 -1.37 2.97
C GLY A 12 -31.63 -0.35 2.21
N LEU A 13 -32.25 0.66 1.59
CA LEU A 13 -31.53 1.70 0.86
C LEU A 13 -30.65 2.55 1.79
N THR A 14 -31.10 2.85 3.00
CA THR A 14 -30.29 3.59 3.97
C THR A 14 -29.06 2.83 4.47
N LEU A 15 -29.12 1.50 4.57
CA LEU A 15 -28.00 0.69 5.07
C LEU A 15 -26.83 0.61 4.07
N ILE A 16 -27.08 0.79 2.77
CA ILE A 16 -26.07 0.73 1.71
C ILE A 16 -25.27 2.05 1.63
N CYS A 17 -25.85 3.18 2.03
CA CYS A 17 -25.20 4.50 1.96
C CYS A 17 -24.13 4.75 3.02
N PHE A 18 -24.03 3.90 4.05
CA PHE A 18 -23.06 4.05 5.16
C PHE A 18 -21.99 2.95 5.20
N SER A 19 -21.90 2.08 4.18
CA SER A 19 -20.89 1.01 4.16
C SER A 19 -19.50 1.47 3.69
N CYS A 20 -19.24 2.78 3.62
CA CYS A 20 -17.90 3.29 3.44
C CYS A 20 -17.11 3.05 4.73
N TYR A 21 -16.48 1.88 4.82
CA TYR A 21 -15.49 1.60 5.84
C TYR A 21 -14.21 2.32 5.44
N TYR A 22 -13.87 3.39 6.15
CA TYR A 22 -12.53 3.95 6.08
C TYR A 22 -11.64 3.12 6.98
N ASN A 23 -10.63 2.49 6.41
CA ASN A 23 -9.51 2.00 7.20
C ASN A 23 -8.85 3.24 7.80
N GLU A 24 -8.99 3.43 9.11
CA GLU A 24 -8.21 4.40 9.83
C GLU A 24 -6.77 3.89 9.84
N PHE A 25 -5.90 4.60 9.12
CA PHE A 25 -4.47 4.29 9.13
C PHE A 25 -3.93 4.68 10.51
N PRO A 26 -3.15 3.81 11.18
CA PRO A 26 -2.50 4.20 12.41
C PRO A 26 -1.63 5.43 12.16
N GLU A 27 -1.68 6.41 13.07
CA GLU A 27 -0.74 7.53 13.08
C GLU A 27 0.65 6.96 13.42
N LEU A 28 1.45 6.69 12.40
CA LEU A 28 2.87 6.38 12.56
C LEU A 28 3.58 7.68 12.95
N GLU A 29 4.64 7.59 13.75
CA GLU A 29 5.51 8.74 14.01
C GLU A 29 6.08 9.20 12.65
N ASP A 30 5.60 10.33 12.16
CA ASP A 30 5.88 10.79 10.79
C ASP A 30 7.37 11.14 10.65
N VAL A 31 8.12 10.23 10.02
CA VAL A 31 9.41 10.59 9.44
C VAL A 31 9.12 11.48 8.24
N VAL A 32 9.36 12.78 8.41
CA VAL A 32 9.17 13.78 7.36
C VAL A 32 10.35 13.70 6.39
N ILE A 33 10.10 13.17 5.19
CA ILE A 33 11.01 13.29 4.04
C ILE A 33 10.79 14.67 3.40
N ASP A 34 11.85 15.32 2.91
CA ASP A 34 11.70 16.62 2.24
C ASP A 34 10.76 16.44 1.03
N PRO A 35 9.70 17.25 0.88
CA PRO A 35 8.78 17.13 -0.25
C PRO A 35 9.48 17.30 -1.61
N ASN A 36 10.64 17.97 -1.67
CA ASN A 36 11.43 18.16 -2.90
C ASN A 36 12.51 17.09 -3.10
N GLU A 37 12.72 16.20 -2.12
CA GLU A 37 13.61 15.06 -2.28
C GLU A 37 12.97 14.08 -3.26
N GLU A 38 13.72 13.64 -4.26
CA GLU A 38 13.27 12.62 -5.19
C GLU A 38 13.61 11.25 -4.61
N VAL A 39 12.61 10.37 -4.46
CA VAL A 39 12.85 8.98 -4.03
C VAL A 39 13.05 8.12 -5.28
N SER A 40 14.23 7.52 -5.39
CA SER A 40 14.61 6.61 -6.46
C SER A 40 14.19 5.18 -6.14
N PHE A 41 13.53 4.51 -7.09
CA PHE A 41 13.19 3.10 -6.90
C PHE A 41 14.44 2.24 -6.70
N VAL A 42 15.45 2.42 -7.55
CA VAL A 42 16.66 1.60 -7.51
C VAL A 42 17.54 1.90 -6.29
N ASN A 43 17.65 3.18 -5.90
CA ASN A 43 18.58 3.60 -4.86
C ASN A 43 17.96 3.65 -3.46
N ASP A 44 16.64 3.81 -3.34
CA ASP A 44 15.99 3.97 -2.04
C ASP A 44 15.02 2.82 -1.73
N ILE A 45 14.29 2.29 -2.72
CA ILE A 45 13.28 1.26 -2.48
C ILE A 45 13.85 -0.16 -2.55
N VAL A 46 14.65 -0.49 -3.57
CA VAL A 46 15.28 -1.82 -3.71
C VAL A 46 16.17 -2.19 -2.50
N PRO A 47 16.96 -1.26 -1.91
CA PRO A 47 17.72 -1.55 -0.70
C PRO A 47 16.86 -1.96 0.50
N ILE A 48 15.62 -1.48 0.60
CA ILE A 48 14.69 -1.90 1.66
C ILE A 48 14.38 -3.39 1.50
N PHE A 49 14.11 -3.86 0.28
CA PHE A 49 13.81 -5.27 0.03
C PHE A 49 15.00 -6.19 0.31
N SER A 50 16.19 -5.79 -0.14
CA SER A 50 17.40 -6.59 0.05
C SER A 50 17.84 -6.62 1.52
N SER A 51 17.83 -5.47 2.20
CA SER A 51 18.21 -5.37 3.63
C SER A 51 17.23 -6.12 4.54
N ASN A 52 15.97 -6.21 4.13
CA ASN A 52 14.92 -6.91 4.89
C ASN A 52 14.64 -8.33 4.38
N ASN A 53 15.50 -8.86 3.51
CA ASN A 53 15.45 -10.24 3.05
C ASN A 53 14.10 -10.65 2.41
N CYS A 54 13.42 -9.72 1.74
CA CYS A 54 12.10 -9.99 1.15
C CYS A 54 12.15 -11.14 0.13
N SER A 55 13.23 -11.21 -0.65
CA SER A 55 13.49 -12.27 -1.63
C SER A 55 13.78 -13.64 -1.01
N GLN A 56 13.80 -13.81 0.31
CA GLN A 56 13.85 -15.15 0.90
C GLN A 56 12.51 -15.89 0.71
N CYS A 57 11.40 -15.16 0.78
CA CYS A 57 10.06 -15.69 0.55
C CYS A 57 9.56 -15.34 -0.86
N HIS A 58 9.79 -14.09 -1.29
CA HIS A 58 9.33 -13.53 -2.56
C HIS A 58 10.34 -13.78 -3.69
N ASN A 59 10.51 -15.05 -4.09
CA ASN A 59 11.56 -15.49 -5.02
C ASN A 59 11.05 -16.23 -6.26
N ALA A 60 9.96 -15.73 -6.85
CA ALA A 60 9.19 -16.37 -7.92
C ALA A 60 8.38 -17.63 -7.53
N ASN A 61 8.52 -18.12 -6.29
CA ASN A 61 7.60 -19.13 -5.74
C ASN A 61 6.41 -18.50 -5.01
N LEU A 62 6.52 -17.22 -4.67
CA LEU A 62 5.48 -16.42 -4.03
C LEU A 62 5.51 -15.02 -4.64
N ASP A 63 4.37 -14.57 -5.14
CA ASP A 63 4.22 -13.23 -5.72
C ASP A 63 4.11 -12.15 -4.62
N PRO A 64 4.63 -10.93 -4.85
CA PRO A 64 5.43 -10.52 -6.02
C PRO A 64 6.84 -11.15 -6.00
N ASP A 65 7.49 -11.27 -7.16
CA ASP A 65 8.90 -11.66 -7.24
C ASP A 65 9.82 -10.48 -6.93
N LEU A 66 10.48 -10.53 -5.77
CA LEU A 66 11.35 -9.47 -5.26
C LEU A 66 12.84 -9.81 -5.39
N ARG A 67 13.21 -10.72 -6.30
CA ARG A 67 14.61 -10.94 -6.68
C ARG A 67 15.14 -9.75 -7.48
N ALA A 68 16.42 -9.49 -7.32
CA ALA A 68 17.16 -8.45 -8.04
C ALA A 68 16.85 -8.44 -9.54
N GLY A 69 16.30 -7.31 -10.01
CA GLY A 69 15.95 -7.05 -11.41
C GLY A 69 14.48 -7.33 -11.75
N ASN A 70 13.71 -7.94 -10.86
CA ASN A 70 12.29 -8.28 -11.10
C ASN A 70 11.33 -7.44 -10.26
N GLU A 71 11.83 -6.68 -9.27
CA GLU A 71 11.02 -6.06 -8.23
C GLU A 71 9.99 -5.09 -8.82
N TYR A 72 10.42 -4.17 -9.67
CA TYR A 72 9.54 -3.14 -10.23
C TYR A 72 8.39 -3.74 -11.03
N SER A 73 8.73 -4.60 -12.00
CA SER A 73 7.74 -5.24 -12.88
C SER A 73 6.81 -6.21 -12.14
N SER A 74 7.23 -6.70 -10.97
CA SER A 74 6.38 -7.57 -10.14
C SER A 74 5.45 -6.78 -9.22
N LEU A 75 5.77 -5.52 -8.93
CA LEU A 75 4.96 -4.66 -8.06
C LEU A 75 3.92 -3.85 -8.84
N ILE A 76 4.29 -3.35 -10.01
CA ILE A 76 3.46 -2.46 -10.82
C ILE A 76 2.76 -3.28 -11.93
N PRO A 77 1.43 -3.20 -12.09
CA PRO A 77 0.46 -2.39 -11.33
C PRO A 77 -0.25 -3.14 -10.17
N ASP A 78 0.06 -4.41 -9.95
CA ASP A 78 -0.80 -5.31 -9.15
C ASP A 78 -0.76 -5.08 -7.63
N TYR A 79 0.32 -4.48 -7.14
CA TYR A 79 0.58 -4.24 -5.72
C TYR A 79 0.75 -2.75 -5.37
N VAL A 80 1.01 -1.91 -6.37
CA VAL A 80 1.22 -0.46 -6.22
C VAL A 80 0.34 0.29 -7.20
N THR A 81 -0.45 1.21 -6.67
CA THR A 81 -1.20 2.22 -7.43
C THR A 81 -0.54 3.57 -7.20
N ALA A 82 0.05 4.13 -8.26
CA ALA A 82 0.67 5.45 -8.24
C ALA A 82 -0.24 6.51 -7.60
N GLN A 83 0.33 7.40 -6.80
CA GLN A 83 -0.35 8.48 -6.08
C GLN A 83 -1.42 7.99 -5.09
N SER A 84 -1.41 6.72 -4.72
CA SER A 84 -2.41 6.12 -3.83
C SER A 84 -1.78 5.07 -2.90
N PRO A 85 -0.91 5.46 -1.96
CA PRO A 85 -0.27 4.52 -1.03
C PRO A 85 -1.30 3.76 -0.19
N ASN A 86 -2.34 4.45 0.28
CA ASN A 86 -3.38 3.88 1.14
C ASN A 86 -4.26 2.83 0.45
N THR A 87 -4.23 2.74 -0.88
CA THR A 87 -4.91 1.66 -1.63
C THR A 87 -3.91 0.67 -2.24
N SER A 88 -2.61 0.96 -2.13
CA SER A 88 -1.54 0.08 -2.59
C SER A 88 -1.34 -1.07 -1.60
N LYS A 89 -1.41 -2.31 -2.09
CA LYS A 89 -1.21 -3.51 -1.28
C LYS A 89 0.18 -3.53 -0.64
N LEU A 90 1.22 -3.09 -1.37
CA LEU A 90 2.58 -3.03 -0.82
C LEU A 90 2.63 -2.20 0.47
N TYR A 91 2.16 -0.95 0.41
CA TYR A 91 2.19 -0.04 1.55
C TYR A 91 1.30 -0.53 2.68
N THR A 92 0.05 -0.92 2.40
CA THR A 92 -0.88 -1.40 3.43
C THR A 92 -0.40 -2.67 4.13
N LYS A 93 0.19 -3.62 3.41
CA LYS A 93 0.79 -4.82 4.02
C LYS A 93 1.93 -4.49 4.98
N LEU A 94 2.77 -3.51 4.63
CA LEU A 94 3.93 -3.15 5.44
C LEU A 94 3.56 -2.23 6.60
N ALA A 95 2.81 -1.15 6.34
CA ALA A 95 2.51 -0.10 7.32
C ALA A 95 1.32 -0.40 8.23
N VAL A 96 0.33 -1.18 7.76
CA VAL A 96 -0.91 -1.43 8.51
C VAL A 96 -0.96 -2.86 9.05
N GLU A 97 -0.69 -3.85 8.20
CA GLU A 97 -0.73 -5.25 8.61
C GLU A 97 0.56 -5.72 9.29
N ASN A 98 1.60 -4.88 9.32
CA ASN A 98 2.92 -5.18 9.89
C ASN A 98 3.47 -6.51 9.37
N HIS A 99 3.36 -6.76 8.07
CA HIS A 99 3.79 -8.01 7.43
C HIS A 99 5.28 -8.30 7.68
N ARG A 100 6.07 -7.24 7.82
CA ARG A 100 7.47 -7.26 8.21
C ARG A 100 7.74 -6.02 9.04
N GLU A 101 8.48 -6.17 10.15
CA GLU A 101 8.96 -5.01 10.89
C GLU A 101 9.99 -4.26 10.04
N LEU A 102 9.59 -3.10 9.56
CA LEU A 102 10.45 -2.12 8.89
C LEU A 102 10.58 -0.89 9.78
N ASP A 103 11.71 -0.20 9.69
CA ASP A 103 11.86 1.09 10.37
C ASP A 103 10.95 2.16 9.72
N ALA A 104 10.64 3.21 10.48
CA ALA A 104 9.74 4.27 10.04
C ALA A 104 10.24 5.01 8.79
N THR A 105 11.56 5.10 8.58
CA THR A 105 12.14 5.75 7.39
C THR A 105 11.87 4.91 6.15
N SER A 106 12.06 3.59 6.22
CA SER A 106 11.74 2.67 5.12
C SER A 106 10.26 2.77 4.73
N ILE A 107 9.34 2.83 5.70
CA ILE A 107 7.91 3.01 5.44
C ILE A 107 7.62 4.38 4.80
N ALA A 108 8.25 5.46 5.29
CA ALA A 108 8.09 6.80 4.74
C ALA A 108 8.61 6.92 3.30
N LEU A 109 9.75 6.31 2.97
CA LEU A 109 10.30 6.25 1.62
C LEU A 109 9.36 5.52 0.66
N ILE A 110 8.84 4.34 1.06
CA ILE A 110 7.87 3.60 0.24
C ILE A 110 6.61 4.44 0.02
N LYS A 111 6.10 5.10 1.06
CA LYS A 111 4.92 5.96 0.95
C LYS A 111 5.17 7.10 -0.04
N LYS A 112 6.28 7.81 0.13
CA LYS A 112 6.66 8.95 -0.71
C LYS A 112 6.88 8.54 -2.16
N TRP A 113 7.62 7.45 -2.42
CA TRP A 113 7.78 6.92 -3.77
C TRP A 113 6.44 6.63 -4.44
N ILE A 114 5.47 6.06 -3.72
CA ILE A 114 4.12 5.83 -4.27
C ILE A 114 3.40 7.16 -4.50
N ASP A 115 3.43 8.09 -3.55
CA ASP A 115 2.82 9.42 -3.66
C ASP A 115 3.37 10.21 -4.85
N ASP A 116 4.68 10.09 -5.12
CA ASP A 116 5.39 10.77 -6.22
C ASP A 116 5.13 10.13 -7.59
N GLY A 117 4.44 8.98 -7.65
CA GLY A 117 4.02 8.35 -8.90
C GLY A 117 4.60 6.97 -9.16
N ALA A 118 5.37 6.42 -8.21
CA ALA A 118 5.97 5.09 -8.26
C ALA A 118 6.84 4.85 -9.51
N GLU A 119 7.72 5.81 -9.84
CA GLU A 119 8.58 5.73 -11.03
C GLU A 119 9.70 4.68 -10.89
N ASN A 120 10.25 4.23 -12.02
CA ASN A 120 11.41 3.31 -12.07
C ASN A 120 12.70 4.09 -12.42
N ASN A 121 13.20 4.85 -11.45
CA ASN A 121 14.34 5.77 -11.57
C ASN A 121 15.55 5.35 -10.73
#